data_AF-A0A7K2MDS8-F1
#
_entry.id   AF-A0A7K2MDS8-F1
#
_cell.length_a   1.000
_cell.length_b   1.000
_cell.length_c   1.000
_cell.angle_alpha   90.00
_cell.angle_beta   90.00
_cell.angle_gamma   90.00
#
_symmetry.space_group_name_H-M   'P 1'
#
loop_
_entity.id
_entity.type
_entity.pdbx_description
1 polymer ?
#
loop_
_entity_poly.entity_id
_entity_poly.type
_entity_poly.pdbx_seq_one_letter_code
_entity_poly.pdbx_strand_id
1 'polypeptide(L)'
;TASLVNTALVACGVATLLQTVGLPGVGVRLPVVQGMSTAAVPSLVSVGVAAGGARAGLPTVFGAVIAAGLVLFLVAPVFGRLVRFFPPLVTGTVVTVVGVTLMAVAA
;
A
#
# COMPACT_ATOMS: atom_id res chain seq x y z
N THR A 1 -3.59 -1.68 -20.86
CA THR A 1 -4.31 -1.26 -19.64
C THR A 1 -5.15 -2.39 -19.06
N ALA A 2 -5.95 -3.11 -19.87
CA ALA A 2 -6.73 -4.27 -19.39
C ALA A 2 -5.88 -5.35 -18.70
N SER A 3 -4.69 -5.67 -19.22
CA SER A 3 -3.75 -6.60 -18.58
C SER A 3 -3.28 -6.11 -17.21
N LEU A 4 -2.93 -4.83 -17.08
CA LEU A 4 -2.49 -4.21 -15.81
C LEU A 4 -3.61 -4.21 -14.76
N VAL A 5 -4.85 -3.91 -15.17
CA VAL A 5 -6.01 -3.94 -14.28
C VAL A 5 -6.28 -5.36 -13.79
N ASN A 6 -6.26 -6.35 -14.69
CA ASN A 6 -6.43 -7.76 -14.31
C ASN A 6 -5.32 -8.22 -13.35
N THR A 7 -4.06 -7.91 -13.64
CA THR A 7 -2.93 -8.24 -12.75
C THR A 7 -3.07 -7.58 -11.37
N ALA A 8 -3.53 -6.33 -11.31
CA ALA A 8 -3.76 -5.63 -10.06
C ALA A 8 -4.90 -6.27 -9.24
N LEU A 9 -6.00 -6.66 -9.89
CA LEU A 9 -7.11 -7.36 -9.23
C LEU A 9 -6.67 -8.72 -8.66
N VAL A 10 -5.93 -9.50 -9.44
CA VAL A 10 -5.37 -10.78 -8.98
C VAL A 10 -4.44 -10.56 -7.79
N ALA A 11 -3.55 -9.57 -7.86
CA ALA A 11 -2.64 -9.25 -6.75
C ALA A 11 -3.39 -8.81 -5.47
N CYS A 12 -4.44 -7.98 -5.60
CA CYS A 12 -5.28 -7.57 -4.47
C CYS A 12 -6.03 -8.76 -3.86
N GLY A 13 -6.52 -9.69 -4.68
CA GLY A 13 -7.16 -10.92 -4.22
C GLY A 13 -6.20 -11.82 -3.44
N VAL A 14 -4.97 -12.01 -3.95
CA VAL A 14 -3.93 -12.77 -3.25
C VAL A 14 -3.54 -12.10 -1.93
N ALA A 15 -3.38 -10.77 -1.90
CA ALA A 15 -3.07 -10.03 -0.69
C ALA A 15 -4.19 -10.13 0.36
N THR A 16 -5.44 -10.07 -0.08
CA THR A 16 -6.62 -10.29 0.78
C THR A 16 -6.63 -11.69 1.37
N LEU A 17 -6.39 -12.74 0.57
CA LEU A 17 -6.28 -14.12 1.05
C LEU A 17 -5.14 -14.28 2.05
N LEU A 18 -3.97 -13.69 1.79
CA LEU A 18 -2.82 -13.74 2.69
C LEU A 18 -3.12 -13.07 4.03
N GLN A 19 -3.84 -11.95 4.03
CA GLN A 19 -4.18 -11.20 5.24
C GLN A 19 -5.27 -11.90 6.07
N THR A 20 -6.24 -12.54 5.41
CA THR A 20 -7.40 -13.20 6.01
C THR A 20 -7.10 -14.63 6.48
N VAL A 21 -6.48 -15.47 5.65
CA VAL A 21 -6.14 -16.87 6.00
C VAL A 21 -4.95 -16.92 6.97
N GLY A 22 -3.94 -16.06 6.75
CA GLY A 22 -2.82 -15.80 7.67
C GLY A 22 -2.01 -17.02 8.16
N LEU A 23 -0.73 -17.09 7.78
CA LEU A 23 0.23 -18.04 8.36
C LEU A 23 0.59 -17.65 9.82
N PRO A 24 1.07 -18.57 10.67
CA PRO A 24 1.53 -18.21 12.01
C PRO A 24 2.68 -17.18 11.91
N GLY A 25 2.42 -15.94 12.31
CA GLY A 25 3.37 -14.81 12.24
C GLY A 25 3.19 -13.85 11.05
N VAL A 26 2.36 -14.18 10.05
CA VAL A 26 2.08 -13.31 8.88
C VAL A 26 0.58 -13.31 8.58
N GLY A 27 -0.05 -12.15 8.68
CA GLY A 27 -1.51 -12.04 8.52
C GLY A 27 -2.18 -11.52 9.80
N VAL A 28 -3.29 -10.79 9.66
CA VAL A 28 -4.03 -10.26 10.81
C VAL A 28 -5.14 -11.25 11.24
N ARG A 29 -5.45 -12.25 10.39
CA ARG A 29 -6.49 -13.27 10.62
C ARG A 29 -7.86 -12.66 10.90
N LEU A 30 -8.10 -11.50 10.32
CA LEU A 30 -9.37 -10.80 10.33
C LEU A 30 -9.88 -10.65 8.89
N PRO A 31 -11.20 -10.57 8.67
CA PRO A 31 -11.79 -10.36 7.36
C PRO A 31 -11.48 -8.94 6.87
N VAL A 32 -10.29 -8.75 6.30
CA VAL A 32 -9.81 -7.49 5.75
C VAL A 32 -9.68 -7.61 4.23
N VAL A 33 -10.37 -6.73 3.50
CA VAL A 33 -10.27 -6.64 2.04
C VAL A 33 -9.17 -5.66 1.68
N GLN A 34 -8.18 -6.10 0.92
CA GLN A 34 -7.13 -5.24 0.39
C GLN A 34 -7.48 -4.74 -1.01
N GLY A 35 -7.40 -3.43 -1.19
CA GLY A 35 -7.55 -2.76 -2.46
C GLY A 35 -6.36 -1.85 -2.75
N MET A 36 -6.29 -1.36 -3.99
CA MET A 36 -5.25 -0.40 -4.38
C MET A 36 -5.59 0.99 -3.84
N SER A 37 -4.68 1.59 -3.08
CA SER A 37 -4.85 2.95 -2.55
C SER A 37 -4.37 4.00 -3.54
N THR A 38 -5.21 5.00 -3.82
CA THR A 38 -4.85 6.14 -4.67
C THR A 38 -3.88 7.10 -3.97
N ALA A 39 -3.71 7.01 -2.65
CA ALA A 39 -2.79 7.84 -1.88
C ALA A 39 -1.31 7.61 -2.26
N ALA A 40 -0.97 6.46 -2.85
CA ALA A 40 0.38 6.14 -3.30
C ALA A 40 0.69 6.67 -4.71
N VAL A 41 -0.30 7.15 -5.47
CA VAL A 41 -0.10 7.61 -6.85
C VAL A 41 0.94 8.74 -6.96
N PRO A 42 0.93 9.78 -6.10
CA PRO A 42 1.90 10.88 -6.21
C PRO A 42 3.35 10.44 -6.06
N SER A 43 3.62 9.51 -5.14
CA SER A 43 4.98 8.99 -4.89
C SER A 43 5.44 8.04 -5.99
N LEU A 44 4.54 7.26 -6.59
CA LEU A 44 4.89 6.41 -7.74
C LEU A 44 5.22 7.24 -8.97
N VAL A 45 4.47 8.33 -9.21
CA VAL A 45 4.74 9.26 -10.31
C VAL A 45 6.06 9.98 -10.11
N SER A 46 6.38 10.44 -8.90
CA SER A 46 7.64 11.13 -8.63
C SER A 46 8.86 10.24 -8.88
N VAL A 47 8.81 8.97 -8.45
CA VAL A 47 9.86 7.98 -8.73
C VAL A 47 9.96 7.70 -10.24
N GLY A 48 8.83 7.55 -10.93
CA GLY A 48 8.81 7.32 -12.38
C GLY A 48 9.39 8.47 -13.20
N VAL A 49 9.12 9.72 -12.80
CA VAL A 49 9.68 10.91 -13.43
C VAL A 49 11.17 11.03 -13.14
N ALA A 50 11.61 10.79 -11.90
CA ALA A 50 13.02 10.80 -11.53
C ALA A 50 13.86 9.74 -12.28
N ALA A 51 13.24 8.63 -12.68
CA ALA A 51 13.89 7.51 -13.37
C ALA A 51 13.91 7.62 -14.92
N GLY A 52 13.66 8.81 -15.48
CA GLY A 52 13.73 9.04 -16.94
C GLY A 52 12.37 9.14 -17.65
N GLY A 53 11.26 9.05 -16.91
CA GLY A 53 9.91 9.32 -17.43
C GLY A 53 9.34 8.25 -18.37
N ALA A 54 8.03 8.36 -18.61
CA ALA A 54 7.26 7.47 -19.49
C ALA A 54 7.41 5.97 -19.12
N ARG A 55 7.69 5.09 -20.11
CA ARG A 55 7.76 3.64 -19.91
C ARG A 55 9.09 3.17 -19.35
N ALA A 56 10.15 3.98 -19.46
CA ALA A 56 11.49 3.64 -18.99
C ALA A 56 11.58 3.66 -17.45
N GLY A 57 10.76 4.49 -16.78
CA GLY A 57 10.70 4.53 -15.31
C GLY A 57 9.85 3.44 -14.66
N LEU A 58 9.03 2.70 -15.42
CA LEU A 58 8.14 1.65 -14.87
C LEU A 58 8.89 0.53 -14.13
N PRO A 59 9.98 -0.05 -14.66
CA PRO A 59 10.75 -1.09 -13.95
C PRO A 59 11.29 -0.57 -12.62
N THR A 60 11.76 0.68 -12.59
CA THR A 60 12.27 1.34 -11.39
C THR A 60 11.16 1.54 -10.35
N VAL A 61 9.96 1.94 -10.78
CA VAL A 61 8.79 2.07 -9.90
C VAL A 61 8.42 0.70 -9.31
N PHE A 62 8.32 -0.36 -10.12
CA PHE A 62 8.01 -1.70 -9.61
C PHE A 62 9.08 -2.21 -8.65
N GLY A 63 10.37 -2.02 -8.97
CA GLY A 63 11.49 -2.38 -8.10
C GLY A 63 11.47 -1.62 -6.78
N ALA A 64 11.20 -0.31 -6.81
CA ALA A 64 11.07 0.52 -5.62
C ALA A 64 9.91 0.08 -4.72
N VAL A 65 8.76 -0.28 -5.30
CA VAL A 65 7.59 -0.80 -4.54
C VAL A 65 7.92 -2.12 -3.86
N ILE A 66 8.57 -3.05 -4.55
CA ILE A 66 8.97 -4.35 -3.98
C ILE A 66 9.98 -4.14 -2.86
N ALA A 67 11.00 -3.29 -3.08
CA ALA A 67 11.99 -2.96 -2.06
C ALA A 67 11.36 -2.29 -0.83
N ALA A 68 10.48 -1.30 -1.05
CA ALA A 68 9.75 -0.63 0.03
C ALA A 68 8.89 -1.61 0.81
N GLY A 69 8.16 -2.52 0.14
CA GLY A 69 7.34 -3.54 0.77
C GLY A 69 8.17 -4.50 1.64
N LEU A 70 9.33 -4.92 1.17
CA LEU A 70 10.23 -5.83 1.91
C LEU A 70 10.83 -5.13 3.14
N VAL A 71 11.25 -3.88 3.00
CA VAL A 71 11.71 -3.05 4.13
C VAL A 71 10.58 -2.86 5.15
N LEU A 72 9.36 -2.54 4.70
CA LEU A 72 8.22 -2.35 5.60
C LEU A 72 7.87 -3.63 6.34
N PHE A 73 7.93 -4.78 5.66
CA PHE A 73 7.71 -6.09 6.27
C PHE A 73 8.73 -6.38 7.39
N LEU A 74 10.01 -6.04 7.17
CA LEU A 74 11.06 -6.21 8.17
C LEU A 74 10.91 -5.27 9.37
N VAL A 75 10.45 -4.04 9.13
CA VAL A 75 10.27 -2.99 10.15
C VAL A 75 8.93 -3.13 10.90
N ALA A 76 7.93 -3.80 10.31
CA ALA A 76 6.59 -4.00 10.87
C ALA A 76 6.56 -4.39 12.36
N PRO A 77 7.32 -5.40 12.86
CA PRO A 77 7.28 -5.77 14.28
C PRO A 77 7.83 -4.69 15.21
N VAL A 78 8.77 -3.86 14.73
CA VAL A 78 9.31 -2.73 15.49
C VAL A 78 8.28 -1.61 15.54
N PHE A 79 7.65 -1.31 14.40
CA PHE A 79 6.62 -0.27 14.30
C PHE A 79 5.39 -0.60 15.16
N GLY A 80 4.99 -1.87 15.23
CA GLY A 80 3.91 -2.31 16.11
C GLY A 80 4.15 -1.99 17.60
N ARG A 81 5.41 -1.96 18.06
CA ARG A 81 5.76 -1.52 19.41
C ARG A 81 5.74 0.01 19.59
N LEU A 82 5.89 0.76 18.50
CA LEU A 82 5.91 2.22 18.50
C LEU A 82 4.48 2.81 18.46
N VAL A 83 3.52 2.11 17.85
CA VAL A 83 2.11 2.54 17.77
C VAL A 83 1.48 2.79 19.14
N ARG A 84 1.95 2.13 20.21
CA ARG A 84 1.48 2.39 21.59
C ARG A 84 1.73 3.82 22.10
N PHE A 85 2.67 4.54 21.49
CA PHE A 85 3.00 5.92 21.85
C PHE A 85 2.13 6.94 21.10
N PHE A 86 1.44 6.51 20.05
CA PHE A 86 0.54 7.38 19.29
C PHE A 86 -0.86 7.29 19.90
N PRO A 87 -1.40 8.39 20.46
CA PRO A 87 -2.77 8.39 20.97
C PRO A 87 -3.77 8.15 19.83
N PRO A 88 -4.97 7.63 20.12
CA PRO A 88 -5.98 7.28 19.11
C PRO A 88 -6.39 8.47 18.23
N LEU A 89 -6.17 9.71 18.69
CA LEU A 89 -6.34 10.93 17.92
C LEU A 89 -5.53 10.92 16.61
N VAL A 90 -4.27 10.49 16.65
CA VAL A 90 -3.40 10.50 15.46
C VAL A 90 -3.92 9.51 14.42
N THR A 91 -4.25 8.29 14.86
CA THR A 91 -4.81 7.27 13.97
C THR A 91 -6.11 7.74 13.33
N GLY A 92 -7.02 8.35 14.10
CA GLY A 92 -8.27 8.91 13.58
C GLY A 92 -8.05 10.02 12.54
N THR A 93 -7.15 10.97 12.82
CA THR A 93 -6.84 12.07 11.89
C THR A 93 -6.22 11.59 10.57
N VAL A 94 -5.38 10.54 10.61
CA VAL A 94 -4.82 9.98 9.37
C VAL A 94 -5.91 9.32 8.53
N VAL A 95 -6.84 8.60 9.16
CA VAL A 95 -7.97 7.98 8.45
C VAL A 95 -8.89 9.04 7.84
N THR A 96 -9.17 10.14 8.54
CA THR A 96 -10.00 11.23 7.98
C THR A 96 -9.33 11.90 6.79
N VAL A 97 -8.01 12.18 6.87
CA VAL A 97 -7.25 12.73 5.74
C VAL A 97 -7.30 11.79 4.54
N VAL A 98 -7.09 10.49 4.74
CA VAL A 98 -7.24 9.50 3.65
C VAL A 98 -8.66 9.56 3.06
N GLY A 99 -9.71 9.59 3.88
CA GLY A 99 -11.09 9.72 3.42
C GLY A 99 -11.35 10.98 2.59
N VAL A 100 -10.86 12.13 3.04
CA VAL A 100 -10.96 13.42 2.32
C VAL A 100 -10.24 13.37 0.98
N THR A 101 -9.04 12.78 0.93
CA THR A 101 -8.29 12.62 -0.33
C THR A 101 -9.00 11.68 -1.32
N LEU A 102 -9.75 10.69 -0.83
CA LEU A 102 -10.54 9.79 -1.68
C LEU A 102 -11.80 10.46 -2.24
N MET A 103 -12.48 11.33 -1.46
CA MET A 103 -13.61 12.13 -1.96
C MET A 103 -13.19 12.98 -3.16
N ALA A 104 -12.02 13.60 -3.12
CA ALA A 104 -11.50 14.43 -4.22
C ALA A 104 -11.19 13.65 -5.51
N VAL A 105 -11.00 12.33 -5.43
CA VAL A 105 -10.76 11.47 -6.60
C VAL A 105 -12.05 10.91 -7.19
N ALA A 106 -13.11 10.80 -6.37
CA ALA A 106 -14.42 10.28 -6.79
C ALA A 106 -15.35 11.35 -7.40
N ALA A 107 -15.10 12.62 -7.09
CA ALA A 107 -15.79 13.79 -7.67
C ALA A 107 -15.17 14.20 -9.01
#